data_AF-A0A1B6EHU4-F1
#
_entry.id   AF-A0A1B6EHU4-F1
#
_cell.length_a   1.000
_cell.length_b   1.000
_cell.length_c   1.000
_cell.angle_alpha   90.00
_cell.angle_beta   90.00
_cell.angle_gamma   90.00
#
_symmetry.space_group_name_H-M   'P 1'
#
loop_
_entity.id
_entity.type
_entity.pdbx_description
1 polymer ?
#
loop_
_entity_poly.entity_id
_entity_poly.type
_entity_poly.pdbx_seq_one_letter_code
_entity_poly.pdbx_strand_id
1 'polypeptide(L)'
;GLSVSGVLLIAASLAPFLGTLWYNRPALLTFYKGMWEQVRTDDLYVSVYSQAHYRGPGYLVGVLAGYAVFRGRSTTQLPRTKSWLLLATGFLVCFLTYWSGALYTDPARPYRPLEASVYAATNHTVFALGLTLILTSLIFGTKTFISDIFSWQG
;
A
#
# COMPACT_ATOMS: atom_id res chain seq x y z
N GLY A 1 6.73 -20.71 6.75
CA GLY A 1 6.32 -19.33 7.13
C GLY A 1 6.55 -18.37 5.99
N LEU A 2 7.74 -17.76 5.93
CA LEU A 2 8.08 -16.74 4.93
C LEU A 2 7.84 -17.16 3.48
N SER A 3 8.23 -18.38 3.09
CA SER A 3 8.06 -18.85 1.71
C SER A 3 6.58 -18.96 1.29
N VAL A 4 5.70 -19.41 2.20
CA VAL A 4 4.25 -19.48 1.95
C VAL A 4 3.67 -18.08 1.81
N SER A 5 4.05 -17.16 2.69
CA SER A 5 3.60 -15.76 2.61
C SER A 5 4.11 -15.06 1.35
N GLY A 6 5.33 -15.37 0.90
CA GLY A 6 5.87 -14.88 -0.37
C GLY A 6 5.08 -15.38 -1.58
N VAL A 7 4.75 -16.68 -1.63
CA VAL A 7 3.90 -17.25 -2.69
C VAL A 7 2.51 -16.61 -2.67
N LEU A 8 1.89 -16.46 -1.50
CA LEU A 8 0.58 -15.82 -1.36
C LEU A 8 0.61 -14.35 -1.79
N LEU A 9 1.70 -13.63 -1.49
CA LEU A 9 1.86 -12.24 -1.93
C LEU A 9 1.94 -12.14 -3.46
N ILE A 10 2.75 -13.00 -4.09
CA ILE A 10 2.84 -13.06 -5.56
C ILE A 10 1.47 -13.40 -6.16
N ALA A 11 0.81 -14.44 -5.66
CA ALA A 11 -0.52 -14.84 -6.14
C ALA A 11 -1.56 -13.72 -5.98
N ALA A 12 -1.56 -13.04 -4.82
CA ALA A 12 -2.47 -11.93 -4.56
C ALA A 12 -2.17 -10.70 -5.43
N SER A 13 -0.92 -10.45 -5.80
CA SER A 13 -0.53 -9.38 -6.74
C SER A 13 -0.84 -9.71 -8.20
N LEU A 14 -0.90 -11.00 -8.56
CA LEU A 14 -1.28 -11.40 -9.91
C LEU A 14 -2.76 -11.12 -10.21
N ALA A 15 -3.64 -11.15 -9.21
CA ALA A 15 -5.06 -10.86 -9.43
C ALA A 15 -5.32 -9.44 -9.96
N PRO A 16 -4.83 -8.34 -9.32
CA PRO A 16 -4.89 -7.00 -9.89
C PRO A 16 -4.16 -6.88 -11.23
N PHE A 17 -3.00 -7.54 -11.40
CA PHE A 17 -2.28 -7.51 -12.66
C PHE A 17 -3.13 -8.04 -13.83
N LEU A 18 -3.65 -9.27 -13.68
CA LEU A 18 -4.40 -9.98 -14.71
C LEU A 18 -5.78 -9.35 -14.92
N GLY A 19 -6.44 -8.92 -13.84
CA GLY A 19 -7.72 -8.21 -13.89
C GLY A 19 -7.63 -6.92 -14.69
N THR A 20 -6.58 -6.13 -14.46
CA THR A 20 -6.34 -4.91 -15.23
C THR A 20 -5.96 -5.21 -16.68
N LEU A 21 -5.15 -6.26 -16.92
CA LEU A 21 -4.62 -6.57 -18.25
C LEU A 21 -5.68 -7.15 -19.20
N TRP A 22 -6.46 -8.13 -18.73
CA TRP A 22 -7.41 -8.85 -19.57
C TRP A 22 -8.72 -8.09 -19.79
N TYR A 23 -9.15 -7.29 -18.81
CA TYR A 23 -10.41 -6.57 -18.89
C TYR A 23 -10.24 -5.08 -19.25
N ASN A 24 -9.03 -4.64 -19.65
CA ASN A 24 -8.70 -3.25 -19.98
C ASN A 24 -9.20 -2.25 -18.93
N ARG A 25 -9.02 -2.58 -17.64
CA ARG A 25 -9.51 -1.74 -16.53
C ARG A 25 -8.53 -0.60 -16.24
N PRO A 26 -8.98 0.52 -15.66
CA PRO A 26 -8.07 1.50 -15.09
C PRO A 26 -7.26 0.89 -13.94
N ALA A 27 -6.06 1.42 -13.72
CA ALA A 27 -5.15 0.91 -12.68
C ALA A 27 -5.62 1.23 -11.24
N LEU A 28 -6.56 2.18 -11.12
CA LEU A 28 -7.02 2.77 -9.86
C LEU A 28 -8.51 3.05 -9.96
N LEU A 29 -9.17 3.02 -8.80
CA LEU A 29 -10.50 3.57 -8.63
C LEU A 29 -10.41 5.09 -8.50
N THR A 30 -11.08 5.82 -9.39
CA THR A 30 -11.16 7.28 -9.33
C THR A 30 -12.34 7.70 -8.48
N PHE A 31 -12.10 8.54 -7.48
CA PHE A 31 -13.14 9.07 -6.62
C PHE A 31 -13.69 10.38 -7.19
N TYR A 32 -14.91 10.33 -7.73
CA TYR A 32 -15.67 11.49 -8.18
C TYR A 32 -17.07 11.47 -7.58
N LYS A 33 -17.76 12.62 -7.57
CA LYS A 33 -19.06 12.78 -6.90
C LYS A 33 -20.08 11.70 -7.31
N GLY A 34 -20.23 11.45 -8.60
CA GLY A 34 -21.18 10.46 -9.13
C GLY A 34 -20.88 9.02 -8.69
N MET A 35 -19.60 8.66 -8.51
CA MET A 35 -19.21 7.37 -7.97
C MET A 35 -19.68 7.22 -6.52
N TRP A 36 -19.56 8.25 -5.68
CA TRP A 36 -20.02 8.22 -4.28
C TRP A 36 -21.54 8.13 -4.14
N GLU A 37 -22.28 8.74 -5.06
CA GLU A 37 -23.75 8.68 -5.06
C GLU A 37 -24.27 7.30 -5.45
N GLN A 38 -23.54 6.55 -6.29
CA GLN A 38 -23.98 5.28 -6.85
C GLN A 38 -22.89 4.19 -6.81
N VAL A 39 -22.20 4.06 -5.67
CA VAL A 39 -21.08 3.13 -5.48
C VAL A 39 -21.41 1.68 -5.85
N ARG A 40 -22.64 1.24 -5.58
CA ARG A 40 -23.07 -0.15 -5.79
C ARG A 40 -23.33 -0.51 -7.25
N THR A 41 -23.43 0.47 -8.14
CA THR A 41 -23.60 0.27 -9.57
C THR A 41 -22.35 0.60 -10.36
N ASP A 42 -21.33 1.16 -9.71
CA ASP A 42 -20.03 1.40 -10.33
C ASP A 42 -19.33 0.07 -10.62
N ASP A 43 -19.13 -0.22 -11.90
CA ASP A 43 -18.59 -1.49 -12.38
C ASP A 43 -17.18 -1.74 -11.83
N LEU A 44 -16.34 -0.71 -11.77
CA LEU A 44 -14.97 -0.85 -11.26
C LEU A 44 -14.96 -1.11 -9.75
N TYR A 45 -15.84 -0.43 -9.00
CA TYR A 45 -15.97 -0.65 -7.57
C TYR A 45 -16.41 -2.07 -7.25
N VAL A 46 -17.44 -2.57 -7.94
CA VAL A 46 -18.03 -3.90 -7.68
C VAL A 46 -17.12 -5.02 -8.18
N SER A 47 -16.58 -4.91 -9.39
CA SER A 47 -15.81 -5.99 -10.00
C SER A 47 -14.36 -6.05 -9.54
N VAL A 48 -13.77 -4.93 -9.10
CA VAL A 48 -12.35 -4.85 -8.73
C VAL A 48 -12.15 -4.40 -7.29
N TYR A 49 -12.56 -3.18 -6.94
CA TYR A 49 -12.14 -2.56 -5.67
C TYR A 49 -12.69 -3.26 -4.43
N SER A 50 -13.97 -3.63 -4.44
CA SER A 50 -14.64 -4.28 -3.32
C SER A 50 -14.13 -5.72 -3.07
N GLN A 51 -13.56 -6.35 -4.09
CA GLN A 51 -13.08 -7.72 -4.03
C GLN A 51 -11.85 -7.83 -3.12
N ALA A 52 -11.91 -8.75 -2.14
CA ALA A 52 -10.85 -8.89 -1.13
C ALA A 52 -9.50 -9.30 -1.74
N HIS A 53 -9.50 -10.13 -2.79
CA HIS A 53 -8.28 -10.65 -3.40
C HIS A 53 -7.45 -9.58 -4.14
N TYR A 54 -8.08 -8.49 -4.61
CA TYR A 54 -7.36 -7.33 -5.19
C TYR A 54 -6.67 -6.46 -4.11
N ARG A 55 -7.13 -6.55 -2.85
CA ARG A 55 -6.57 -5.82 -1.69
C ARG A 55 -5.62 -6.66 -0.84
N GLY A 56 -5.62 -7.97 -1.06
CA GLY A 56 -4.83 -8.97 -0.34
C GLY A 56 -3.34 -8.65 -0.18
N PRO A 57 -2.62 -8.15 -1.22
CA PRO A 57 -1.18 -7.92 -1.12
C PRO A 57 -0.80 -6.97 0.03
N GLY A 58 -1.52 -5.85 0.18
CA GLY A 58 -1.26 -4.87 1.24
C GLY A 58 -1.47 -5.45 2.64
N TYR A 59 -2.52 -6.28 2.81
CA TYR A 59 -2.79 -6.96 4.08
C TYR A 59 -1.69 -7.97 4.44
N LEU A 60 -1.20 -8.73 3.45
CA LEU A 60 -0.11 -9.68 3.66
C LEU A 60 1.19 -8.98 4.08
N VAL A 61 1.51 -7.83 3.47
CA VAL A 61 2.64 -7.00 3.91
C VAL A 61 2.47 -6.58 5.37
N GLY A 62 1.30 -6.10 5.75
CA GLY A 62 1.00 -5.70 7.14
C GLY A 62 1.16 -6.85 8.15
N VAL A 63 0.68 -8.05 7.81
CA VAL A 63 0.84 -9.24 8.66
C VAL A 63 2.31 -9.63 8.81
N LEU A 64 3.08 -9.62 7.70
CA LEU A 64 4.51 -9.93 7.72
C LEU A 64 5.31 -8.91 8.52
N ALA A 65 4.98 -7.62 8.36
CA ALA A 65 5.54 -6.53 9.14
C ALA A 65 5.25 -6.71 10.64
N GLY A 66 4.00 -6.98 11.01
CA GLY A 66 3.61 -7.22 12.39
C GLY A 66 4.34 -8.42 13.02
N TYR A 67 4.51 -9.51 12.25
CA TYR A 67 5.30 -10.65 12.69
C TYR A 67 6.79 -10.29 12.90
N ALA A 68 7.38 -9.52 11.98
CA ALA A 68 8.76 -9.06 12.11
C ALA A 68 8.96 -8.16 13.34
N VAL A 69 8.02 -7.23 13.58
CA VAL A 69 7.99 -6.37 14.76
C VAL A 69 7.87 -7.20 16.04
N PHE A 70 6.96 -8.18 16.08
CA PHE A 70 6.77 -9.06 17.24
C PHE A 70 8.05 -9.83 17.58
N ARG A 71 8.74 -10.36 16.56
CA ARG A 71 10.02 -11.06 16.70
C ARG A 71 11.18 -10.13 17.11
N GLY A 72 11.18 -8.89 16.63
CA GLY A 72 12.21 -7.89 16.88
C GLY A 72 12.03 -7.10 18.19
N ARG A 73 10.96 -7.33 18.95
CA ARG A 73 10.59 -6.53 20.13
C ARG A 73 11.64 -6.54 21.25
N SER A 74 12.51 -7.54 21.30
CA SER A 74 13.63 -7.64 22.26
C SER A 74 14.94 -7.03 21.75
N THR A 75 14.99 -6.58 20.49
CA THR A 75 16.21 -6.08 19.85
C THR A 75 16.27 -4.55 19.95
N THR A 76 17.47 -4.06 20.26
CA THR A 76 17.87 -2.71 20.66
C THR A 76 17.15 -1.56 19.95
N GLN A 77 16.88 -0.47 20.68
CA GLN A 77 16.37 0.80 20.13
C GLN A 77 17.18 1.25 18.92
N LEU A 78 16.49 1.71 17.87
CA LEU A 78 17.15 2.25 16.69
C LEU A 78 17.80 3.60 17.03
N PRO A 79 19.01 3.89 16.54
CA PRO A 79 19.62 5.20 16.70
C PRO A 79 18.78 6.27 16.00
N ARG A 80 18.87 7.51 16.50
CA ARG A 80 18.08 8.66 16.03
C ARG A 80 18.14 8.84 14.51
N THR A 81 19.34 8.75 13.93
CA THR A 81 19.55 8.91 12.48
C THR A 81 18.79 7.86 11.67
N LYS A 82 18.87 6.57 12.05
CA LYS A 82 18.13 5.49 11.36
C LYS A 82 16.62 5.64 11.52
N SER A 83 16.16 6.10 12.68
CA SER A 83 14.74 6.36 12.93
C SER A 83 14.22 7.43 11.96
N TRP A 84 14.86 8.60 11.92
CA TRP A 84 14.47 9.68 11.00
C TRP A 84 14.57 9.28 9.52
N LEU A 85 15.59 8.50 9.15
CA LEU A 85 15.72 7.99 7.78
C LEU A 85 14.57 7.06 7.40
N LEU A 86 14.20 6.11 8.27
CA LEU A 86 13.06 5.21 8.02
C LEU A 86 11.75 5.99 7.92
N LEU A 87 11.56 6.97 8.79
CA LEU A 87 10.37 7.82 8.79
C LEU A 87 10.28 8.63 7.49
N ALA A 88 11.34 9.36 7.13
CA ALA A 88 11.38 10.17 5.91
C ALA A 88 11.23 9.31 4.65
N THR A 89 11.90 8.15 4.59
CA THR A 89 11.80 7.22 3.47
C THR A 89 10.39 6.64 3.36
N GLY A 90 9.79 6.23 4.48
CA GLY A 90 8.44 5.70 4.50
C GLY A 90 7.40 6.74 4.04
N PHE A 91 7.50 7.97 4.52
CA PHE A 91 6.66 9.08 4.04
C PHE A 91 6.87 9.35 2.55
N LEU A 92 8.12 9.37 2.08
CA LEU A 92 8.43 9.57 0.67
C LEU A 92 7.83 8.46 -0.20
N VAL A 93 7.95 7.19 0.19
CA VAL A 93 7.35 6.06 -0.54
C VAL A 93 5.83 6.19 -0.59
N CYS A 94 5.17 6.46 0.54
CA CYS A 94 3.72 6.65 0.59
C CYS A 94 3.28 7.84 -0.28
N PHE A 95 3.99 8.96 -0.20
CA PHE A 95 3.71 10.16 -0.98
C PHE A 95 3.88 9.90 -2.48
N LEU A 96 5.00 9.31 -2.90
CA LEU A 96 5.26 9.00 -4.29
C LEU A 96 4.24 8.01 -4.84
N THR A 97 3.86 6.99 -4.07
CA THR A 97 2.84 6.00 -4.48
C THR A 97 1.46 6.64 -4.64
N TYR A 98 1.09 7.55 -3.73
CA TYR A 98 -0.16 8.31 -3.86
C TYR A 98 -0.12 9.24 -5.08
N TRP A 99 0.96 10.02 -5.22
CA TRP A 99 1.15 10.99 -6.28
C TRP A 99 1.21 10.36 -7.67
N SER A 100 1.91 9.23 -7.82
CA SER A 100 1.96 8.48 -9.09
C SER A 100 0.59 8.01 -9.54
N GLY A 101 -0.38 7.92 -8.62
CA GLY A 101 -1.75 7.57 -8.95
C GLY A 101 -2.45 8.62 -9.82
N ALA A 102 -2.08 9.89 -9.68
CA ALA A 102 -2.64 10.98 -10.48
C ALA A 102 -2.40 10.81 -11.99
N LEU A 103 -1.33 10.10 -12.38
CA LEU A 103 -1.03 9.79 -13.78
C LEU A 103 -2.11 8.92 -14.45
N TYR A 104 -2.93 8.21 -13.67
CA TYR A 104 -4.01 7.37 -14.18
C TYR A 104 -5.38 8.06 -14.13
N THR A 105 -5.43 9.30 -13.62
CA THR A 105 -6.62 10.13 -13.63
C THR A 105 -6.65 11.17 -14.75
N ASP A 106 -5.53 11.36 -15.46
CA ASP A 106 -5.42 12.29 -16.58
C ASP A 106 -6.15 11.76 -17.84
N PRO A 107 -7.21 12.45 -18.33
CA PRO A 107 -7.95 12.04 -19.52
C PRO A 107 -7.14 12.16 -20.82
N ALA A 108 -6.11 13.01 -20.86
CA ALA A 108 -5.30 13.24 -22.06
C ALA A 108 -4.28 12.12 -22.28
N ARG A 109 -4.07 11.26 -21.28
CA ARG A 109 -3.05 10.22 -21.32
C ARG A 109 -3.57 8.97 -22.04
N PRO A 110 -2.85 8.45 -23.06
CA PRO A 110 -3.25 7.22 -23.72
C PRO A 110 -3.15 6.03 -22.75
N TYR A 111 -4.20 5.21 -22.71
CA TYR A 111 -4.23 4.01 -21.87
C TYR A 111 -3.22 2.97 -22.38
N ARG A 112 -2.32 2.55 -21.49
CA ARG A 112 -1.31 1.51 -21.75
C ARG A 112 -1.60 0.31 -20.83
N PRO A 113 -2.16 -0.79 -21.36
CA PRO A 113 -2.64 -1.90 -20.54
C PRO A 113 -1.55 -2.49 -19.63
N LEU A 114 -0.38 -2.78 -20.19
CA LEU A 114 0.73 -3.37 -19.44
C LEU A 114 1.19 -2.48 -18.28
N GLU A 115 1.31 -1.18 -18.52
CA GLU A 115 1.75 -0.22 -17.51
C GLU A 115 0.71 -0.10 -16.39
N ALA A 116 -0.57 0.01 -16.76
CA ALA A 116 -1.68 0.05 -15.81
C ALA A 116 -1.73 -1.22 -14.94
N SER A 117 -1.52 -2.39 -15.54
CA SER A 117 -1.53 -3.67 -14.83
C SER A 117 -0.38 -3.80 -13.83
N VAL A 118 0.83 -3.41 -14.23
CA VAL A 118 1.99 -3.39 -13.31
C VAL A 118 1.72 -2.46 -12.13
N TYR A 119 1.14 -1.29 -12.40
CA TYR A 119 0.81 -0.33 -11.36
C TYR A 119 -0.27 -0.85 -10.41
N ALA A 120 -1.37 -1.39 -10.94
CA ALA A 120 -2.45 -1.98 -10.15
C ALA A 120 -1.95 -3.10 -9.22
N ALA A 121 -0.99 -3.90 -9.69
CA ALA A 121 -0.43 -5.02 -8.95
C ALA A 121 0.52 -4.62 -7.81
N THR A 122 1.15 -3.45 -7.93
CA THR A 122 2.25 -3.04 -7.05
C THR A 122 1.88 -1.92 -6.09
N ASN A 123 0.93 -1.05 -6.42
CA ASN A 123 0.61 0.16 -5.65
C ASN A 123 0.32 -0.13 -4.17
N HIS A 124 -0.54 -1.10 -3.85
CA HIS A 124 -0.95 -1.43 -2.49
C HIS A 124 0.23 -2.03 -1.71
N THR A 125 1.05 -2.84 -2.36
CA THR A 125 2.24 -3.45 -1.76
C THR A 125 3.29 -2.39 -1.45
N VAL A 126 3.60 -1.51 -2.39
CA VAL A 126 4.60 -0.43 -2.20
C VAL A 126 4.13 0.55 -1.13
N PHE A 127 2.85 0.92 -1.14
CA PHE A 127 2.27 1.77 -0.09
C PHE A 127 2.36 1.11 1.30
N ALA A 128 1.99 -0.18 1.40
CA ALA A 128 2.08 -0.92 2.66
C ALA A 128 3.53 -1.07 3.16
N LEU A 129 4.51 -1.20 2.26
CA LEU A 129 5.92 -1.18 2.61
C LEU A 129 6.33 0.19 3.17
N GLY A 130 5.90 1.29 2.54
CA GLY A 130 6.12 2.65 3.05
C GLY A 130 5.56 2.84 4.47
N LEU A 131 4.32 2.40 4.71
CA LEU A 131 3.70 2.39 6.04
C LEU A 131 4.49 1.53 7.04
N THR A 132 5.01 0.38 6.61
CA THR A 132 5.82 -0.49 7.47
C THR A 132 7.10 0.21 7.93
N LEU A 133 7.76 0.99 7.08
CA LEU A 133 8.95 1.77 7.45
C LEU A 133 8.60 2.85 8.50
N ILE A 134 7.48 3.55 8.31
CA ILE A 134 6.98 4.55 9.27
C ILE A 134 6.72 3.88 10.62
N LEU A 135 5.93 2.79 10.64
CA LEU A 135 5.59 2.07 11.86
C LEU A 135 6.83 1.50 12.56
N THR A 136 7.78 0.96 11.81
CA THR A 136 9.05 0.46 12.38
C THR A 136 9.82 1.58 13.06
N SER A 137 9.87 2.78 12.46
CA SER A 137 10.48 3.95 13.08
C SER A 137 9.74 4.40 14.34
N LEU A 138 8.40 4.33 14.37
CA LEU A 138 7.62 4.75 15.53
C LEU A 138 7.69 3.76 16.69
N ILE A 139 7.83 2.46 16.41
CA ILE A 139 7.86 1.40 17.41
C ILE A 139 9.26 1.23 18.01
N PHE A 140 10.30 1.22 17.18
CA PHE A 140 11.68 0.95 17.61
C PHE A 140 12.57 2.18 17.67
N GLY A 141 12.14 3.30 17.10
CA GLY A 141 12.95 4.50 16.99
C GLY A 141 13.00 5.35 18.25
N THR A 142 13.81 6.39 18.18
CA THR A 142 13.84 7.43 19.21
C THR A 142 12.51 8.16 19.27
N LYS A 143 12.06 8.54 20.48
CA LYS A 143 10.88 9.40 20.64
C LYS A 143 11.02 10.67 19.78
N THR A 144 10.00 10.92 18.97
CA THR A 144 9.86 12.11 18.12
C THR A 144 8.54 12.80 18.47
N PHE A 145 8.37 14.06 18.05
CA PHE A 145 7.08 14.73 18.22
C PHE A 145 5.92 13.93 17.58
N ILE A 146 6.21 13.20 16.49
CA ILE A 146 5.24 12.33 15.82
C ILE A 146 4.85 11.18 16.74
N SER A 147 5.82 10.53 17.40
CA SER A 147 5.49 9.46 18.36
C SER A 147 4.65 9.97 19.54
N ASP A 148 4.82 11.23 19.94
CA ASP A 148 4.03 11.83 21.02
C ASP A 148 2.58 12.07 20.59
N ILE A 149 2.34 12.59 19.36
CA ILE A 149 0.99 12.73 18.78
C ILE A 149 0.25 11.38 18.72
N PHE A 150 0.97 10.31 18.39
CA PHE A 150 0.42 8.96 18.31
C PHE A 150 0.44 8.20 19.64
N SER A 151 1.00 8.79 20.71
CA SER A 151 0.97 8.17 22.02
C SER A 151 -0.42 8.35 22.63
N TRP A 152 -1.04 7.24 23.04
CA TRP A 152 -2.36 7.25 23.70
C TRP A 152 -2.32 7.81 25.14
N GLN A 153 -1.25 8.51 25.49
CA GLN A 153 -1.06 9.16 26.78
C GLN A 153 -1.45 10.63 26.62
N GLY A 154 -2.76 10.88 26.70
CA GLY A 154 -3.27 12.20 27.07
C GLY A 154 -3.04 12.48 28.55
#